data_AF-A0A953BYL5-F1
#
_entry.id   AF-A0A953BYL5-F1
#
_cell.length_a   1.000
_cell.length_b   1.000
_cell.length_c   1.000
_cell.angle_alpha   90.00
_cell.angle_beta   90.00
_cell.angle_gamma   90.00
#
_symmetry.space_group_name_H-M   'P 1'
#
loop_
_entity.id
_entity.type
_entity.pdbx_description
1 polymer ?
#
loop_
_entity_poly.entity_id
_entity_poly.type
_entity_poly.pdbx_seq_one_letter_code
_entity_poly.pdbx_strand_id
1 'polypeptide(L)'
;MTSEIRILRRHYPTGGSAACARLIDRSAVAISKRASDEGIMREAGTGSESAWTAGEIAKLRRHYPAGGTVACLAVLPGRTRGAIRENARRLGLKCAGATGLAWTEDEIAVLRRHYPEGGPRACLPLLPARSARAIGEAAKRAGLTRIKRGPLPALAEAKP
;
A
#
# COMPACT_ATOMS: atom_id res chain seq x y z
N MET A 1 9.16 -33.62 30.87
CA MET A 1 9.22 -32.82 29.63
C MET A 1 9.02 -33.76 28.45
N THR A 2 8.04 -33.49 27.57
CA THR A 2 7.84 -34.29 26.36
C THR A 2 8.92 -33.99 25.32
N SER A 3 9.21 -34.96 24.45
CA SER A 3 10.17 -34.81 23.34
C SER A 3 9.86 -33.60 22.44
N GLU A 4 8.57 -33.30 22.26
CA GLU A 4 8.06 -32.17 21.49
C GLU A 4 8.48 -30.81 22.06
N ILE A 5 8.31 -30.59 23.38
CA ILE A 5 8.69 -29.32 24.03
C ILE A 5 10.20 -29.08 23.93
N ARG A 6 11.01 -30.15 24.00
CA ARG A 6 12.47 -30.07 23.83
C ARG A 6 12.85 -29.59 22.41
N ILE A 7 12.14 -30.06 21.39
CA ILE A 7 12.33 -29.64 20.00
C ILE A 7 11.91 -28.17 19.83
N LEU A 8 10.77 -27.77 20.39
CA LEU A 8 10.31 -26.38 20.34
C LEU A 8 11.33 -25.43 20.99
N ARG A 9 11.80 -25.72 22.21
CA ARG A 9 12.80 -24.87 22.89
C ARG A 9 14.10 -24.70 22.12
N ARG A 10 14.51 -25.71 21.35
CA ARG A 10 15.79 -25.69 20.61
C ARG A 10 15.67 -25.08 19.21
N HIS A 11 14.56 -25.30 18.53
CA HIS A 11 14.44 -24.99 17.09
C HIS A 11 13.44 -23.88 16.77
N TYR A 12 12.45 -23.64 17.65
CA TYR A 12 11.47 -22.58 17.47
C TYR A 12 12.09 -21.17 17.56
N PRO A 13 13.03 -20.89 18.50
CA PRO A 13 13.64 -19.57 18.61
C PRO A 13 14.25 -19.04 17.31
N THR A 14 14.97 -19.89 16.58
CA THR A 14 15.69 -19.53 15.35
C THR A 14 14.86 -19.76 14.09
N GLY A 15 14.23 -20.94 13.96
CA GLY A 15 13.58 -21.38 12.73
C GLY A 15 12.04 -21.28 12.71
N GLY A 16 11.43 -20.88 13.81
CA GLY A 16 9.97 -20.76 13.94
C GLY A 16 9.22 -22.07 13.70
N SER A 17 7.93 -21.96 13.38
CA SER A 17 7.05 -23.12 13.24
C SER A 17 7.39 -24.03 12.06
N ALA A 18 7.98 -23.48 10.99
CA ALA A 18 8.40 -24.25 9.81
C ALA A 18 9.60 -25.17 10.09
N ALA A 19 10.57 -24.74 10.91
CA ALA A 19 11.69 -25.59 11.30
C ALA A 19 11.24 -26.73 12.22
N CYS A 20 10.33 -26.44 13.13
CA CYS A 20 9.74 -27.46 14.00
C CYS A 20 8.86 -28.43 13.21
N ALA A 21 8.08 -28.00 12.21
CA ALA A 21 7.19 -28.87 11.43
C ALA A 21 7.93 -29.98 10.66
N ARG A 22 9.24 -29.82 10.41
CA ARG A 22 10.09 -30.87 9.80
C ARG A 22 10.59 -31.90 10.81
N LEU A 23 10.51 -31.59 12.10
CA LEU A 23 11.04 -32.39 13.20
C LEU A 23 9.93 -33.04 14.03
N ILE A 24 8.74 -32.46 13.98
CA ILE A 24 7.52 -32.96 14.59
C ILE A 24 6.44 -32.95 13.51
N ASP A 25 5.83 -34.11 13.26
CA ASP A 25 4.76 -34.31 12.28
C ASP A 25 3.47 -33.62 12.76
N ARG A 26 3.51 -32.30 12.78
CA ARG A 26 2.44 -31.41 13.22
C ARG A 26 2.37 -30.20 12.32
N SER A 27 1.16 -29.67 12.19
CA SER A 27 0.94 -28.45 11.42
C SER A 27 1.64 -27.25 12.07
N ALA A 28 2.10 -26.31 11.23
CA ALA A 28 2.73 -25.06 11.69
C ALA A 28 1.84 -24.27 12.67
N VAL A 29 0.52 -24.38 12.54
CA VAL A 29 -0.47 -23.76 13.42
C VAL A 29 -0.46 -24.39 14.81
N ALA A 30 -0.47 -25.72 14.91
CA ALA A 30 -0.42 -26.44 16.19
C ALA A 30 0.89 -26.16 16.94
N ILE A 31 1.99 -26.11 16.20
CA ILE A 31 3.33 -25.79 16.71
C ILE A 31 3.39 -24.37 17.26
N SER A 32 2.82 -23.39 16.55
CA SER A 32 2.80 -21.98 17.00
C SER A 32 1.95 -21.79 18.24
N LYS A 33 0.79 -22.46 18.30
CA LYS A 33 -0.07 -22.46 19.49
C LYS A 33 0.66 -23.05 20.68
N ARG A 34 1.26 -24.23 20.50
CA ARG A 34 2.00 -24.90 21.58
C ARG A 34 3.21 -24.10 22.06
N ALA A 35 3.95 -23.47 21.15
CA ALA A 35 5.06 -22.59 21.54
C ALA A 35 4.57 -21.38 22.35
N SER A 36 3.41 -20.83 22.00
CA SER A 36 2.79 -19.72 22.74
C SER A 36 2.31 -20.14 24.14
N ASP A 37 1.63 -21.28 24.26
CA ASP A 37 1.16 -21.84 25.53
C ASP A 37 2.32 -22.11 26.51
N GLU A 38 3.51 -22.42 25.97
CA GLU A 38 4.73 -22.73 26.74
C GLU A 38 5.68 -21.51 26.89
N GLY A 39 5.27 -20.33 26.40
CA GLY A 39 6.06 -19.10 26.46
C GLY A 39 7.36 -19.12 25.64
N ILE A 40 7.47 -20.02 24.66
CA ILE A 40 8.64 -20.16 23.78
C ILE A 40 8.51 -19.12 22.66
N MET A 41 9.23 -18.03 22.81
CA MET A 41 9.27 -16.97 21.81
C MET A 41 10.37 -17.21 20.78
N ARG A 42 10.24 -16.56 19.62
CA ARG A 42 11.35 -16.47 18.68
C ARG A 42 12.47 -15.64 19.30
N GLU A 43 13.71 -16.08 19.15
CA GLU A 43 14.86 -15.22 19.44
C GLU A 43 14.74 -13.98 18.56
N ALA A 44 14.95 -12.81 19.16
CA ALA A 44 14.98 -11.53 18.45
C ALA A 44 16.24 -11.45 17.57
N GLY A 45 16.32 -12.33 16.58
CA GLY A 45 17.46 -12.53 15.70
C GLY A 45 16.98 -13.22 14.45
N THR A 46 16.89 -12.45 13.36
CA THR A 46 16.62 -12.89 11.97
C THR A 46 15.19 -13.37 11.64
N GLY A 47 14.25 -13.27 12.57
CA GLY A 47 12.84 -13.64 12.38
C GLY A 47 11.88 -12.51 12.09
N SER A 48 12.35 -11.30 11.76
CA SER A 48 11.47 -10.17 11.51
C SER A 48 11.44 -9.82 10.02
N GLU A 49 10.26 -9.98 9.43
CA GLU A 49 9.77 -9.10 8.37
C GLU A 49 9.69 -7.61 8.85
N SER A 50 10.25 -7.25 10.01
CA SER A 50 10.16 -5.95 10.68
C SER A 50 11.43 -5.11 10.63
N ALA A 51 12.58 -5.65 10.22
CA ALA A 51 13.81 -4.86 10.07
C ALA A 51 13.83 -4.29 8.64
N TRP A 52 13.34 -3.06 8.51
CA TRP A 52 13.57 -2.28 7.31
C TRP A 52 15.05 -1.94 7.23
N THR A 53 15.72 -2.42 6.19
CA THR A 53 17.13 -2.10 5.98
C THR A 53 17.31 -0.63 5.62
N ALA A 54 18.49 -0.06 5.84
CA ALA A 54 18.80 1.32 5.45
C ALA A 54 18.53 1.55 3.95
N GLY A 55 18.83 0.57 3.09
CA GLY A 55 18.54 0.62 1.66
C GLY A 55 17.04 0.65 1.33
N GLU A 56 16.23 -0.14 2.05
CA GLU A 56 14.77 -0.12 1.89
C GLU A 56 14.16 1.21 2.38
N ILE A 57 14.67 1.76 3.49
CA ILE A 57 14.28 3.07 4.01
C ILE A 57 14.62 4.17 3.00
N ALA A 58 15.82 4.12 2.39
CA ALA A 58 16.22 5.09 1.37
C ALA A 58 15.30 5.05 0.15
N LYS A 59 14.95 3.84 -0.32
CA LYS A 59 13.96 3.65 -1.39
C LYS A 59 12.58 4.17 -0.99
N LEU A 60 12.14 3.89 0.23
CA LEU A 60 10.87 4.37 0.75
C LEU A 60 10.83 5.91 0.77
N ARG A 61 11.88 6.56 1.28
CA ARG A 61 12.00 8.03 1.31
C ARG A 61 11.96 8.65 -0.10
N ARG A 62 12.58 7.99 -1.07
CA ARG A 62 12.66 8.47 -2.45
C ARG A 62 11.36 8.27 -3.24
N HIS A 63 10.73 7.10 -3.11
CA HIS A 63 9.63 6.70 -3.99
C HIS A 63 8.25 6.93 -3.37
N TYR A 64 8.13 6.91 -2.04
CA TYR A 64 6.84 7.09 -1.37
C TYR A 64 6.23 8.49 -1.59
N PRO A 65 6.98 9.60 -1.59
CA PRO A 65 6.41 10.92 -1.86
C PRO A 65 5.81 11.07 -3.27
N ALA A 66 6.43 10.42 -4.26
CA ALA A 66 6.08 10.58 -5.68
C ALA A 66 4.89 9.71 -6.14
N GLY A 67 4.75 8.50 -5.60
CA GLY A 67 3.68 7.57 -6.03
C GLY A 67 3.23 6.58 -4.95
N GLY A 68 3.56 6.89 -3.69
CA GLY A 68 3.06 6.18 -2.52
C GLY A 68 3.41 4.72 -2.53
N THR A 69 2.46 3.91 -2.09
CA THR A 69 2.64 2.47 -1.98
C THR A 69 2.87 1.81 -3.34
N VAL A 70 2.29 2.33 -4.43
CA VAL A 70 2.43 1.74 -5.77
C VAL A 70 3.86 1.90 -6.28
N ALA A 71 4.42 3.11 -6.18
CA ALA A 71 5.81 3.36 -6.58
C ALA A 71 6.81 2.54 -5.75
N CYS A 72 6.51 2.32 -4.46
CA CYS A 72 7.37 1.56 -3.57
C CYS A 72 7.36 0.05 -3.84
N LEU A 73 6.23 -0.51 -4.30
CA LEU A 73 6.13 -1.94 -4.63
C LEU A 73 7.07 -2.36 -5.77
N ALA A 74 7.31 -1.46 -6.73
CA ALA A 74 8.21 -1.73 -7.86
C ALA A 74 9.68 -1.85 -7.43
N VAL A 75 10.07 -1.20 -6.32
CA VAL A 75 11.47 -1.10 -5.86
C VAL A 75 11.76 -1.87 -4.56
N LEU A 76 10.72 -2.36 -3.89
CA LEU A 76 10.76 -3.17 -2.66
C LEU A 76 10.11 -4.55 -2.88
N PRO A 77 10.74 -5.43 -3.68
CA PRO A 77 10.24 -6.79 -3.85
C PRO A 77 10.24 -7.51 -2.50
N GLY A 78 9.12 -8.16 -2.15
CA GLY A 78 8.95 -8.84 -0.87
C GLY A 78 8.33 -7.99 0.24
N ARG A 79 8.06 -6.69 0.04
CA ARG A 79 7.30 -5.88 0.99
C ARG A 79 5.83 -5.76 0.59
N THR A 80 4.94 -5.98 1.54
CA THR A 80 3.49 -5.83 1.31
C THR A 80 3.08 -4.36 1.31
N ARG A 81 1.94 -4.06 0.69
CA ARG A 81 1.32 -2.72 0.73
C ARG A 81 1.12 -2.20 2.16
N GLY A 82 0.71 -3.10 3.06
CA GLY A 82 0.50 -2.80 4.48
C GLY A 82 1.80 -2.38 5.16
N ALA A 83 2.86 -3.18 5.00
CA ALA A 83 4.17 -2.90 5.57
C ALA A 83 4.75 -1.56 5.09
N ILE A 84 4.65 -1.27 3.79
CA ILE A 84 5.10 -0.01 3.19
C ILE A 84 4.34 1.19 3.79
N ARG A 85 3.02 1.10 3.92
CA ARG A 85 2.20 2.18 4.48
C ARG A 85 2.50 2.41 5.95
N GLU A 86 2.60 1.34 6.73
CA GLU A 86 2.90 1.42 8.15
C GLU A 86 4.27 2.04 8.40
N ASN A 87 5.28 1.61 7.63
CA ASN A 87 6.62 2.16 7.79
C ASN A 87 6.74 3.59 7.29
N ALA A 88 6.08 3.94 6.18
CA ALA A 88 6.01 5.33 5.74
C ALA A 88 5.35 6.23 6.79
N ARG A 89 4.27 5.77 7.44
CA ARG A 89 3.63 6.48 8.56
C ARG A 89 4.60 6.65 9.73
N ARG A 90 5.33 5.60 10.11
CA ARG A 90 6.34 5.63 11.18
C ARG A 90 7.50 6.60 10.87
N LEU A 91 7.86 6.74 9.59
CA LEU A 91 8.89 7.67 9.11
C LEU A 91 8.36 9.07 8.81
N GLY A 92 7.05 9.33 9.00
CA GLY A 92 6.42 10.62 8.68
C GLY A 92 6.34 10.94 7.19
N LEU A 93 6.52 9.95 6.32
CA LEU A 93 6.47 10.13 4.87
C LEU A 93 5.04 10.32 4.41
N LYS A 94 4.82 11.38 3.62
CA LYS A 94 3.53 11.68 2.98
C LYS A 94 3.69 11.47 1.48
N CYS A 95 2.71 10.78 0.88
CA CYS A 95 2.60 10.67 -0.57
C CYS A 95 1.78 11.84 -1.07
N ALA A 96 2.25 12.58 -2.07
CA ALA A 96 1.41 13.46 -2.87
C ALA A 96 0.26 12.59 -3.42
N GLY A 97 -0.98 12.80 -2.95
CA GLY A 97 -2.09 11.86 -3.20
C GLY A 97 -2.74 11.19 -2.00
N ALA A 98 -2.06 11.16 -0.85
CA ALA A 98 -2.65 10.69 0.38
C ALA A 98 -3.86 11.58 0.73
N THR A 99 -4.98 10.93 1.08
CA THR A 99 -6.17 11.59 1.61
C THR A 99 -5.77 12.44 2.81
N GLY A 100 -5.69 13.76 2.63
CA GLY A 100 -5.29 14.70 3.69
C GLY A 100 -4.20 15.72 3.31
N LEU A 101 -3.52 15.58 2.16
CA LEU A 101 -2.71 16.69 1.66
C LEU A 101 -3.59 17.80 1.10
N ALA A 102 -3.35 19.03 1.55
CA ALA A 102 -3.95 20.23 1.00
C ALA A 102 -3.79 20.24 -0.53
N TRP A 103 -4.83 20.66 -1.22
CA TRP A 103 -4.79 20.89 -2.66
C TRP A 103 -4.08 22.20 -2.89
N THR A 104 -3.04 22.18 -3.73
CA THR A 104 -2.35 23.41 -4.15
C THR A 104 -3.24 24.17 -5.14
N GLU A 105 -3.02 25.48 -5.27
CA GLU A 105 -3.78 26.29 -6.22
C GLU A 105 -3.61 25.78 -7.67
N ASP A 106 -2.41 25.30 -8.03
CA ASP A 106 -2.15 24.70 -9.35
C ASP A 106 -2.99 23.43 -9.58
N GLU A 107 -3.09 22.55 -8.58
CA GLU A 107 -3.93 21.36 -8.68
C GLU A 107 -5.43 21.71 -8.75
N ILE A 108 -5.85 22.78 -8.06
CA ILE A 108 -7.22 23.32 -8.16
C ILE A 108 -7.48 23.94 -9.54
N ALA A 109 -6.49 24.62 -10.13
CA ALA A 109 -6.60 25.17 -11.48
C ALA A 109 -6.79 24.06 -12.52
N VAL A 110 -6.04 22.97 -12.40
CA VAL A 110 -6.20 21.77 -13.24
C VAL A 110 -7.60 21.17 -13.07
N LEU A 111 -8.08 21.02 -11.84
CA LEU A 111 -9.44 20.57 -11.55
C LEU A 111 -10.50 21.47 -12.22
N ARG A 112 -10.41 22.79 -12.03
CA ARG A 112 -11.36 23.75 -12.61
C ARG A 112 -11.43 23.66 -14.13
N ARG A 113 -10.28 23.46 -14.78
CA ARG A 113 -10.17 23.40 -16.25
C ARG A 113 -10.63 22.06 -16.84
N HIS A 114 -10.21 20.94 -16.26
CA HIS A 114 -10.35 19.63 -16.91
C HIS A 114 -11.45 18.75 -16.30
N TYR A 115 -11.85 18.98 -15.05
CA TYR A 115 -12.90 18.20 -14.41
C TYR A 115 -14.28 18.37 -15.07
N PRO A 116 -14.71 19.56 -15.51
CA PRO A 116 -16.00 19.73 -16.19
C PRO A 116 -16.13 18.94 -17.49
N GLU A 117 -15.02 18.74 -18.23
CA GLU A 117 -15.00 18.10 -19.54
C GLU A 117 -15.05 16.57 -19.45
N GLY A 118 -14.27 15.97 -18.54
CA GLY A 118 -14.08 14.52 -18.48
C GLY A 118 -14.02 13.92 -17.07
N GLY A 119 -14.32 14.72 -16.05
CA GLY A 119 -14.28 14.30 -14.65
C GLY A 119 -12.88 13.82 -14.23
N PRO A 120 -12.80 12.81 -13.34
CA PRO A 120 -11.52 12.31 -12.85
C PRO A 120 -10.58 11.80 -13.95
N ARG A 121 -11.12 11.25 -15.05
CA ARG A 121 -10.30 10.69 -16.14
C ARG A 121 -9.50 11.75 -16.88
N ALA A 122 -10.05 12.95 -17.05
CA ALA A 122 -9.34 14.06 -17.69
C ALA A 122 -8.26 14.67 -16.78
N CYS A 123 -8.44 14.61 -15.46
CA CYS A 123 -7.49 15.17 -14.50
C CYS A 123 -6.35 14.21 -14.14
N LEU A 124 -6.57 12.89 -14.22
CA LEU A 124 -5.59 11.86 -13.84
C LEU A 124 -4.21 12.00 -14.53
N PRO A 125 -4.12 12.26 -15.85
CA PRO A 125 -2.83 12.44 -16.52
C PRO A 125 -2.07 13.68 -16.05
N LEU A 126 -2.80 14.72 -15.62
CA LEU A 126 -2.25 16.00 -15.20
C LEU A 126 -1.93 16.05 -13.70
N LEU A 127 -2.53 15.13 -12.93
CA LEU A 127 -2.36 14.99 -11.49
C LEU A 127 -1.89 13.57 -11.16
N PRO A 128 -0.68 13.16 -11.59
CA PRO A 128 -0.19 11.78 -11.40
C PRO A 128 -0.05 11.41 -9.92
N ALA A 129 0.09 12.41 -9.06
CA ALA A 129 0.09 12.26 -7.62
C ALA A 129 -1.32 12.02 -7.04
N ARG A 130 -2.41 12.47 -7.67
CA ARG A 130 -3.76 12.39 -7.08
C ARG A 130 -4.53 11.19 -7.63
N SER A 131 -5.07 10.37 -6.72
CA SER A 131 -5.96 9.26 -7.13
C SER A 131 -7.28 9.79 -7.69
N ALA A 132 -7.95 9.01 -8.56
CA ALA A 132 -9.26 9.37 -9.10
C ALA A 132 -10.30 9.65 -8.00
N ARG A 133 -10.23 8.92 -6.89
CA ARG A 133 -11.06 9.16 -5.70
C ARG A 133 -10.75 10.51 -5.06
N ALA A 134 -9.46 10.84 -4.87
CA ALA A 134 -9.06 12.13 -4.32
C ALA A 134 -9.50 13.29 -5.21
N ILE A 135 -9.37 13.15 -6.53
CA ILE A 135 -9.83 14.14 -7.52
C ILE A 135 -11.35 14.34 -7.41
N GLY A 136 -12.13 13.27 -7.32
CA GLY A 136 -13.59 13.37 -7.15
C GLY A 136 -14.00 14.07 -5.85
N GLU A 137 -13.36 13.73 -4.72
CA GLU A 137 -13.60 14.38 -3.43
C GLU A 137 -13.22 15.87 -3.45
N ALA A 138 -12.13 16.21 -4.13
CA ALA A 138 -11.66 17.59 -4.25
C ALA A 138 -12.55 18.43 -5.15
N ALA A 139 -12.96 17.88 -6.29
CA ALA A 139 -13.94 18.51 -7.17
C ALA A 139 -15.26 18.77 -6.43
N LYS A 140 -15.75 17.79 -5.65
CA LYS A 140 -16.94 17.97 -4.81
C LYS A 140 -16.75 19.11 -3.80
N ARG A 141 -15.60 19.19 -3.14
CA ARG A 141 -15.27 20.26 -2.20
C ARG A 141 -15.15 21.64 -2.87
N ALA A 142 -14.66 21.66 -4.11
CA ALA A 142 -14.54 22.86 -4.94
C ALA A 142 -15.84 23.22 -5.68
N GLY A 143 -16.94 22.47 -5.50
CA GLY A 143 -18.22 22.70 -6.18
C GLY A 143 -18.21 22.38 -7.68
N LEU A 144 -17.20 21.64 -8.16
CA LEU A 144 -17.06 21.30 -9.57
C LEU A 144 -17.92 20.10 -9.93
N THR A 145 -18.70 20.23 -11.00
CA THR A 145 -19.51 19.16 -11.57
C THR A 145 -19.13 18.92 -13.03
N ARG A 146 -19.38 17.70 -13.51
CA ARG A 146 -19.18 17.38 -14.92
C ARG A 146 -20.29 18.03 -15.74
N ILE A 147 -19.92 18.68 -16.84
CA ILE A 147 -20.89 19.13 -17.84
C ILE A 147 -21.50 17.86 -18.43
N LYS A 148 -22.81 17.66 -18.23
CA LYS A 148 -23.55 16.64 -18.96
C LYS A 148 -23.56 17.06 -20.43
N ARG A 149 -22.64 16.52 -21.24
CA ARG A 149 -22.87 16.53 -22.69
C ARG A 149 -24.03 15.56 -22.94
N GLY A 150 -25.11 16.09 -23.52
CA GLY A 150 -26.18 15.29 -24.09
C GLY A 150 -25.63 14.33 -25.15
N PRO A 151 -26.44 13.37 -25.63
CA PRO A 151 -26.01 12.45 -26.67
C PRO A 151 -25.41 13.24 -27.84
N LEU A 152 -24.29 12.75 -28.38
CA LEU A 152 -23.68 13.30 -29.60
C LEU A 152 -24.77 13.44 -30.66
N PRO A 153 -24.92 14.61 -31.33
CA PRO A 153 -25.83 14.68 -32.46
C PRO A 153 -25.40 13.60 -33.46
N ALA A 154 -26.35 12.74 -33.84
CA ALA A 154 -26.13 11.74 -34.87
C ALA A 154 -25.57 12.46 -36.08
N LEU A 155 -24.43 11.98 -36.59
CA LEU A 155 -23.86 12.42 -37.86
C LEU A 155 -25.00 12.34 -38.88
N ALA A 156 -25.49 13.50 -39.31
CA ALA A 156 -26.45 13.57 -40.39
C ALA A 156 -25.74 13.02 -41.61
N GLU A 157 -26.04 11.76 -41.94
CA GLU A 157 -25.67 11.16 -43.21
C GLU A 157 -26.23 12.07 -44.30
N ALA A 158 -25.32 12.73 -45.01
CA ALA A 158 -25.64 13.43 -46.23
C ALA A 158 -26.28 12.42 -47.18
N LYS A 159 -27.59 12.55 -47.39
CA LYS A 159 -28.25 11.82 -48.47
C LYS A 159 -27.73 12.37 -49.81
N PRO A 160 -27.50 11.50 -50.80
CA PRO A 160 -27.00 11.87 -52.12
C PRO A 160 -27.97 12.76 -52.89
#